data_AF-A0A972R438-F1
#
_entry.id   AF-A0A972R438-F1
#
_cell.length_a   1.000
_cell.length_b   1.000
_cell.length_c   1.000
_cell.angle_alpha   90.00
_cell.angle_beta   90.00
_cell.angle_gamma   90.00
#
_symmetry.space_group_name_H-M   'P 1'
#
loop_
_entity.id
_entity.type
_entity.pdbx_description
1 polymer ?
#
loop_
_entity_poly.entity_id
_entity_poly.type
_entity_poly.pdbx_seq_one_letter_code
_entity_poly.pdbx_strand_id
1 'polypeptide(L)'
;MITWLDQKYDFSSYDQWSVSRPYNVHPGPDEKIDLMLVFFRYCQEPWFLPYSGVSDLGFTGYVFVDNFERFFYGGDGYAQDSGASGVTVTKRSGWFEITDYDWAFSIAAHEIMHKLYGDSHLTRLFGKLGLIGSSGSGRGMMSFEKACLGWMTYDVLDMTRDTILTLTDYMTTDRALLMPIPGARYYYYAVEWRAKIDEYDDAPVPGLYIYRIFNPPVNRQKRLTVESADGRWDWTLNENNRPVKLRPNPLGGRSKLEVIKINDKEYFADGNWGDEQDAFTLKRPLWSFYGNPTPDFIFDGDTIHTQFNLQIISVTDSTATIKTFHGAPAVLSVPDNAAAGFSVGTAYPNPASSEQQPVTLPIHVAEPGVLVFRVFDTRGKLIKQKSAPYYSAGEYNIHWTPHGVPAGLYFFVATFGAEHRTGKILYLPTSGSLLNN
;
A
#
# COMPACT_ATOMS: atom_id res chain seq x y z
N MET A 1 7.81 -9.76 36.48
CA MET A 1 8.92 -9.48 35.55
C MET A 1 10.13 -10.29 35.99
N ILE A 2 11.00 -10.70 35.07
CA ILE A 2 12.16 -11.54 35.39
C ILE A 2 13.10 -10.73 36.30
N THR A 3 13.32 -11.23 37.52
CA THR A 3 14.21 -10.61 38.51
C THR A 3 15.41 -11.50 38.85
N TRP A 4 15.36 -12.76 38.42
CA TRP A 4 16.41 -13.74 38.64
C TRP A 4 16.32 -14.85 37.59
N LEU A 5 17.48 -15.38 37.19
CA LEU A 5 17.65 -16.53 36.30
C LEU A 5 18.61 -17.52 36.95
N ASP A 6 18.52 -18.80 36.56
CA ASP A 6 19.38 -19.84 37.11
C ASP A 6 20.85 -19.56 36.78
N GLN A 7 21.63 -19.25 37.82
CA GLN A 7 23.05 -18.92 37.73
C GLN A 7 23.93 -20.13 37.42
N LYS A 8 23.40 -21.35 37.50
CA LYS A 8 24.16 -22.59 37.24
C LYS A 8 24.01 -23.09 35.82
N TYR A 9 23.04 -22.58 35.07
CA TYR A 9 22.89 -22.92 33.67
C TYR A 9 23.95 -22.14 32.88
N ASP A 10 24.70 -22.84 32.03
CA ASP A 10 25.71 -22.25 31.16
C ASP A 10 25.03 -21.64 29.92
N PHE A 11 25.03 -20.31 29.82
CA PHE A 11 24.45 -19.58 28.70
C PHE A 11 25.43 -19.30 27.56
N SER A 12 26.67 -19.79 27.61
CA SER A 12 27.69 -19.52 26.58
C SER A 12 27.26 -19.88 25.16
N SER A 13 26.45 -20.93 24.99
CA SER A 13 25.92 -21.32 23.67
C SER A 13 24.92 -20.32 23.07
N TYR A 14 24.46 -19.34 23.84
CA TYR A 14 23.46 -18.33 23.44
C TYR A 14 24.05 -16.92 23.33
N ASP A 15 25.37 -16.79 23.44
CA ASP A 15 26.15 -15.58 23.20
C ASP A 15 27.10 -15.88 22.03
N GLN A 16 26.56 -15.74 20.83
CA GLN A 16 27.23 -16.11 19.57
C GLN A 16 27.37 -14.92 18.63
N TRP A 17 26.70 -13.79 18.91
CA TRP A 17 26.77 -12.58 18.11
C TRP A 17 27.13 -11.37 18.97
N SER A 18 27.68 -10.36 18.31
CA SER A 18 28.08 -9.11 18.94
C SER A 18 27.39 -7.94 18.28
N VAL A 19 26.92 -6.99 19.09
CA VAL A 19 26.17 -5.82 18.60
C VAL A 19 26.95 -4.55 18.90
N SER A 20 27.63 -4.01 17.89
CA SER A 20 28.41 -2.77 18.04
C SER A 20 27.57 -1.48 18.01
N ARG A 21 26.38 -1.54 17.39
CA ARG A 21 25.37 -0.49 17.31
C ARG A 21 24.06 -1.10 16.77
N PRO A 22 22.90 -0.43 16.93
CA PRO A 22 21.66 -0.92 16.32
C PRO A 22 21.86 -1.26 14.83
N TYR A 23 21.33 -2.41 14.40
CA TYR A 23 21.45 -2.95 13.03
C TYR A 23 22.83 -3.45 12.61
N ASN A 24 23.78 -3.55 13.52
CA ASN A 24 25.15 -3.93 13.20
C ASN A 24 25.57 -5.14 14.05
N VAL A 25 25.03 -6.29 13.66
CA VAL A 25 25.25 -7.59 14.30
C VAL A 25 26.40 -8.30 13.57
N HIS A 26 27.38 -8.80 14.33
CA HIS A 26 28.53 -9.56 13.82
C HIS A 26 28.59 -10.93 14.49
N PRO A 27 29.11 -11.97 13.83
CA PRO A 27 29.45 -13.22 14.52
C PRO A 27 30.52 -13.01 15.60
N GLY A 28 30.39 -13.73 16.71
CA GLY A 28 31.32 -13.73 17.84
C GLY A 28 30.69 -13.19 19.13
N PRO A 29 31.08 -13.71 20.30
CA PRO A 29 30.46 -13.36 21.58
C PRO A 29 30.76 -11.92 22.01
N ASP A 30 29.85 -11.31 22.75
CA ASP A 30 30.02 -9.99 23.41
C ASP A 30 29.59 -9.96 24.89
N GLU A 31 29.48 -11.14 25.52
CA GLU A 31 29.05 -11.35 26.91
C GLU A 31 27.55 -11.08 27.13
N LYS A 32 26.83 -10.59 26.12
CA LYS A 32 25.39 -10.41 26.18
C LYS A 32 24.71 -11.59 25.52
N ILE A 33 23.74 -12.19 26.20
CA ILE A 33 22.94 -13.26 25.60
C ILE A 33 22.12 -12.70 24.42
N ASP A 34 22.21 -13.36 23.27
CA ASP A 34 21.71 -12.90 21.97
C ASP A 34 20.20 -12.68 22.00
N LEU A 35 19.45 -13.72 22.40
CA LEU A 35 17.99 -13.70 22.36
C LEU A 35 17.37 -14.72 23.30
N MET A 36 16.41 -14.27 24.11
CA MET A 36 15.50 -15.09 24.91
C MET A 36 14.06 -14.78 24.52
N LEU A 37 13.29 -15.83 24.24
CA LEU A 37 11.86 -15.73 23.96
C LEU A 37 11.07 -16.15 25.20
N VAL A 38 10.20 -15.26 25.70
CA VAL A 38 9.38 -15.51 26.88
C VAL A 38 7.91 -15.51 26.49
N PHE A 39 7.25 -16.65 26.66
CA PHE A 39 5.84 -16.82 26.31
C PHE A 39 4.98 -16.93 27.57
N PHE A 40 4.10 -15.96 27.78
CA PHE A 40 3.09 -16.01 28.82
C PHE A 40 1.83 -16.64 28.27
N ARG A 41 1.55 -17.89 28.68
CA ARG A 41 0.33 -18.63 28.29
C ARG A 41 -0.95 -17.86 28.65
N TYR A 42 -0.91 -17.12 29.75
CA TYR A 42 -2.05 -16.40 30.29
C TYR A 42 -1.58 -15.27 31.21
N CYS A 43 -2.15 -14.07 31.04
CA CYS A 43 -1.81 -12.91 31.87
C CYS A 43 -3.06 -12.13 32.28
N GLN A 44 -3.35 -12.10 33.59
CA GLN A 44 -4.50 -11.39 34.16
C GLN A 44 -4.22 -9.91 34.44
N GLU A 45 -2.96 -9.53 34.55
CA GLU A 45 -2.58 -8.18 34.91
C GLU A 45 -2.59 -7.28 33.66
N PRO A 46 -3.50 -6.30 33.56
CA PRO A 46 -3.65 -5.47 32.36
C PRO A 46 -2.42 -4.61 32.06
N TRP A 47 -1.61 -4.34 33.07
CA TRP A 47 -0.42 -3.50 32.97
C TRP A 47 0.89 -4.29 32.92
N PHE A 48 0.81 -5.62 32.83
CA PHE A 48 2.01 -6.46 32.79
C PHE A 48 2.82 -6.26 31.50
N LEU A 49 2.14 -6.14 30.37
CA LEU A 49 2.74 -5.72 29.09
C LEU A 49 1.85 -4.65 28.45
N PRO A 50 2.45 -3.60 27.87
CA PRO A 50 1.69 -2.57 27.16
C PRO A 50 1.05 -3.08 25.87
N TYR A 51 1.57 -4.17 25.31
CA TYR A 51 1.14 -4.78 24.06
C TYR A 51 1.14 -6.32 24.16
N SER A 52 0.64 -6.99 23.12
CA SER A 52 0.68 -8.46 23.03
C SER A 52 2.09 -9.01 22.80
N GLY A 53 2.99 -8.18 22.28
CA GLY A 53 4.39 -8.49 22.06
C GLY A 53 5.23 -7.28 22.38
N VAL A 54 6.42 -7.50 22.92
CA VAL A 54 7.44 -6.46 23.06
C VAL A 54 8.79 -7.08 22.71
N SER A 55 9.61 -6.34 21.96
CA SER A 55 11.00 -6.70 21.69
C SER A 55 11.89 -6.40 22.90
N ASP A 56 11.49 -6.85 24.09
CA ASP A 56 12.08 -6.56 25.40
C ASP A 56 11.77 -7.75 26.35
N LEU A 57 12.51 -7.93 27.46
CA LEU A 57 12.21 -8.92 28.51
C LEU A 57 11.25 -8.42 29.60
N GLY A 58 10.78 -7.20 29.43
CA GLY A 58 9.88 -6.46 30.29
C GLY A 58 10.59 -5.62 31.35
N PHE A 59 11.88 -5.83 31.66
CA PHE A 59 12.59 -5.14 32.75
C PHE A 59 13.69 -4.21 32.26
N THR A 60 13.96 -3.15 33.03
CA THR A 60 15.07 -2.24 32.75
C THR A 60 16.39 -2.75 33.31
N GLY A 61 17.46 -2.64 32.53
CA GLY A 61 18.83 -2.93 32.98
C GLY A 61 19.28 -4.37 32.70
N TYR A 62 20.15 -4.90 33.56
CA TYR A 62 20.88 -6.15 33.28
C TYR A 62 20.60 -7.22 34.33
N VAL A 63 20.46 -8.47 33.88
CA VAL A 63 20.46 -9.67 34.74
C VAL A 63 21.66 -10.50 34.37
N PHE A 64 22.64 -10.56 35.27
CA PHE A 64 23.85 -11.35 35.08
C PHE A 64 23.58 -12.84 35.28
N VAL A 65 24.29 -13.67 34.51
CA VAL A 65 24.29 -15.14 34.54
C VAL A 65 25.74 -15.64 34.41
N ASP A 66 25.95 -16.95 34.44
CA ASP A 66 27.28 -17.56 34.31
C ASP A 66 28.31 -16.98 35.30
N ASN A 67 27.92 -16.82 36.58
CA ASN A 67 28.76 -16.18 37.59
C ASN A 67 29.25 -14.76 37.22
N PHE A 68 28.37 -13.95 36.61
CA PHE A 68 28.66 -12.58 36.16
C PHE A 68 29.56 -12.47 34.93
N GLU A 69 29.83 -13.57 34.23
CA GLU A 69 30.54 -13.53 32.94
C GLU A 69 29.63 -13.09 31.79
N ARG A 70 28.31 -13.27 31.91
CA ARG A 70 27.34 -12.89 30.88
C ARG A 70 26.14 -12.19 31.46
N PHE A 71 25.35 -11.55 30.59
CA PHE A 71 24.12 -10.90 31.02
C PHE A 71 23.01 -10.94 29.97
N PHE A 72 21.78 -10.90 30.45
CA PHE A 72 20.63 -10.49 29.68
C PHE A 72 20.43 -8.99 29.85
N TYR A 73 20.35 -8.26 28.74
CA TYR A 73 19.88 -6.88 28.76
C TYR A 73 18.36 -6.90 28.62
N GLY A 74 17.66 -6.47 29.68
CA GLY A 74 16.21 -6.48 29.73
C GLY A 74 15.60 -5.52 28.72
N GLY A 75 16.17 -4.33 28.61
CA GLY A 75 15.71 -3.23 27.76
C GLY A 75 15.81 -1.89 28.50
N ASP A 76 15.30 -0.84 27.87
CA ASP A 76 15.31 0.53 28.39
C ASP A 76 14.10 0.88 29.27
N GLY A 77 13.12 -0.02 29.37
CA GLY A 77 11.88 0.16 30.11
C GLY A 77 10.75 0.84 29.32
N TYR A 78 10.96 1.18 28.04
CA TYR A 78 9.94 1.72 27.15
C TYR A 78 9.28 0.65 26.26
N ALA A 79 9.62 -0.63 26.46
CA ALA A 79 9.06 -1.78 25.75
C ALA A 79 9.29 -1.74 24.22
N GLN A 80 10.32 -1.00 23.78
CA GLN A 80 10.67 -0.79 22.37
C GLN A 80 12.19 -0.71 22.22
N ASP A 81 12.91 -1.72 22.72
CA ASP A 81 14.36 -1.77 22.65
C ASP A 81 14.85 -2.97 21.84
N SER A 82 15.07 -2.75 20.54
CA SER A 82 15.68 -3.73 19.64
C SER A 82 17.06 -4.19 20.09
N GLY A 83 17.74 -3.42 20.94
CA GLY A 83 18.99 -3.79 21.59
C GLY A 83 18.81 -4.78 22.73
N ALA A 84 17.61 -4.99 23.29
CA ALA A 84 17.38 -5.93 24.39
C ALA A 84 17.67 -7.39 23.99
N SER A 85 18.02 -8.22 24.97
CA SER A 85 18.27 -9.66 24.84
C SER A 85 17.01 -10.51 24.74
N GLY A 86 15.83 -9.93 24.51
CA GLY A 86 14.62 -10.76 24.46
C GLY A 86 13.41 -10.20 23.77
N VAL A 87 12.43 -11.09 23.69
CA VAL A 87 11.10 -10.89 23.14
C VAL A 87 10.12 -11.50 24.13
N THR A 88 9.13 -10.73 24.54
CA THR A 88 8.08 -11.19 25.44
C THR A 88 6.73 -11.19 24.74
N VAL A 89 6.00 -12.30 24.82
CA VAL A 89 4.73 -12.50 24.12
C VAL A 89 3.63 -12.91 25.08
N THR A 90 2.47 -12.27 24.94
CA THR A 90 1.21 -12.66 25.58
C THR A 90 0.02 -12.30 24.69
N LYS A 91 -1.12 -12.95 24.87
CA LYS A 91 -2.36 -12.53 24.22
C LYS A 91 -3.09 -11.53 25.09
N ARG A 92 -3.08 -10.25 24.67
CA ARG A 92 -3.84 -9.15 25.27
C ARG A 92 -3.82 -9.17 26.81
N SER A 93 -2.72 -8.69 27.39
CA SER A 93 -2.54 -8.64 28.85
C SER A 93 -3.77 -8.06 29.56
N GLY A 94 -4.32 -8.78 30.54
CA GLY A 94 -5.51 -8.37 31.31
C GLY A 94 -6.88 -8.65 30.68
N TRP A 95 -6.92 -9.26 29.50
CA TRP A 95 -8.18 -9.62 28.83
C TRP A 95 -8.63 -11.06 29.08
N PHE A 96 -7.95 -11.78 29.99
CA PHE A 96 -8.27 -13.17 30.34
C PHE A 96 -8.24 -14.12 29.13
N GLU A 97 -7.44 -13.80 28.11
CA GLU A 97 -7.28 -14.64 26.92
C GLU A 97 -6.08 -15.60 27.06
N ILE A 98 -6.21 -16.81 26.51
CA ILE A 98 -5.11 -17.78 26.45
C ILE A 98 -4.29 -17.50 25.19
N THR A 99 -2.98 -17.38 25.34
CA THR A 99 -2.04 -17.31 24.22
C THR A 99 -1.98 -18.66 23.53
N ASP A 100 -2.63 -18.76 22.39
CA ASP A 100 -2.57 -19.92 21.49
C ASP A 100 -1.29 -19.89 20.62
N TYR A 101 -1.04 -21.00 19.92
CA TYR A 101 0.15 -21.19 19.11
C TYR A 101 0.25 -20.16 17.98
N ASP A 102 -0.82 -19.96 17.20
CA ASP A 102 -0.81 -19.05 16.04
C ASP A 102 -0.54 -17.61 16.48
N TRP A 103 -1.14 -17.20 17.59
CA TRP A 103 -0.87 -15.89 18.19
C TRP A 103 0.57 -15.77 18.67
N ALA A 104 1.06 -16.75 19.43
CA ALA A 104 2.43 -16.75 19.93
C ALA A 104 3.45 -16.69 18.79
N PHE A 105 3.25 -17.50 17.75
CA PHE A 105 4.10 -17.55 16.58
C PHE A 105 4.12 -16.22 15.83
N SER A 106 2.94 -15.70 15.47
CA SER A 106 2.81 -14.45 14.71
C SER A 106 3.43 -13.26 15.44
N ILE A 107 3.11 -13.11 16.73
CA ILE A 107 3.65 -12.02 17.54
C ILE A 107 5.15 -12.21 17.79
N ALA A 108 5.64 -13.41 18.08
CA ALA A 108 7.07 -13.63 18.24
C ALA A 108 7.84 -13.30 16.95
N ALA A 109 7.34 -13.71 15.78
CA ALA A 109 7.95 -13.37 14.50
C ALA A 109 8.01 -11.85 14.29
N HIS A 110 6.93 -11.13 14.59
CA HIS A 110 6.90 -9.65 14.58
C HIS A 110 7.94 -9.05 15.52
N GLU A 111 8.01 -9.50 16.78
CA GLU A 111 8.92 -8.91 17.77
C GLU A 111 10.40 -9.28 17.54
N ILE A 112 10.68 -10.45 16.97
CA ILE A 112 12.02 -10.85 16.51
C ILE A 112 12.47 -9.93 15.38
N MET A 113 11.56 -9.54 14.50
CA MET A 113 11.91 -8.60 13.43
C MET A 113 12.31 -7.24 13.94
N HIS A 114 11.81 -6.79 15.10
CA HIS A 114 12.36 -5.60 15.75
C HIS A 114 13.84 -5.77 16.11
N LYS A 115 14.38 -6.98 16.33
CA LYS A 115 15.83 -7.19 16.51
C LYS A 115 16.62 -6.97 15.21
N LEU A 116 15.97 -7.15 14.06
CA LEU A 116 16.61 -7.03 12.74
C LEU A 116 16.42 -5.65 12.11
N TYR A 117 15.24 -5.04 12.27
CA TYR A 117 14.83 -3.73 11.71
C TYR A 117 14.77 -2.60 12.72
N GLY A 118 14.75 -2.96 14.00
CA GLY A 118 14.86 -2.04 15.13
C GLY A 118 13.54 -1.56 15.63
N ASP A 119 13.58 -0.49 16.41
CA ASP A 119 12.45 -0.06 17.23
C ASP A 119 11.26 0.47 16.41
N SER A 120 11.46 0.79 15.13
CA SER A 120 10.43 1.38 14.27
C SER A 120 9.70 0.34 13.41
N HIS A 121 8.38 0.50 13.27
CA HIS A 121 7.63 -0.14 12.18
C HIS A 121 7.89 0.56 10.84
N LEU A 122 7.99 -0.21 9.76
CA LEU A 122 8.22 0.32 8.40
C LEU A 122 6.98 1.07 7.87
N THR A 123 5.81 0.67 8.34
CA THR A 123 4.53 1.33 8.10
C THR A 123 3.62 1.17 9.32
N ARG A 124 2.67 2.10 9.46
CA ARG A 124 1.65 2.00 10.52
C ARG A 124 0.65 0.88 10.26
N LEU A 125 0.29 0.58 9.01
CA LEU A 125 -0.63 -0.52 8.68
C LEU A 125 -0.24 -1.18 7.37
N PHE A 126 -0.40 -2.50 7.34
CA PHE A 126 -0.09 -3.32 6.17
C PHE A 126 -1.27 -4.15 5.67
N GLY A 127 -2.45 -4.13 6.31
CA GLY A 127 -3.53 -5.05 5.95
C GLY A 127 -3.06 -6.50 5.87
N LYS A 128 -2.18 -6.91 6.80
CA LYS A 128 -1.50 -8.21 6.86
C LYS A 128 -0.52 -8.54 5.72
N LEU A 129 -0.09 -7.55 4.96
CA LEU A 129 0.89 -7.76 3.87
C LEU A 129 2.34 -7.84 4.37
N GLY A 130 2.68 -7.31 5.55
CA GLY A 130 4.06 -7.34 6.06
C GLY A 130 4.10 -7.74 7.52
N LEU A 131 5.26 -8.21 7.96
CA LEU A 131 5.47 -8.66 9.33
C LEU A 131 5.75 -7.47 10.28
N ILE A 132 6.35 -6.38 9.79
CA ILE A 132 6.72 -5.17 10.57
C ILE A 132 5.72 -4.01 10.32
N GLY A 133 4.44 -4.29 10.53
CA GLY A 133 3.37 -3.28 10.55
C GLY A 133 2.91 -2.96 11.98
N SER A 134 2.69 -1.68 12.33
CA SER A 134 2.30 -1.33 13.71
C SER A 134 0.94 -1.90 14.14
N SER A 135 0.04 -2.07 13.17
CA SER A 135 -1.23 -2.77 13.35
C SER A 135 -1.51 -3.57 12.08
N GLY A 136 -2.13 -4.74 12.27
CA GLY A 136 -2.30 -5.71 11.21
C GLY A 136 -1.05 -6.10 10.47
N SER A 137 -0.02 -6.49 11.22
CA SER A 137 1.02 -7.37 10.73
C SER A 137 0.41 -8.70 10.25
N GLY A 138 0.98 -9.23 9.17
CA GLY A 138 0.75 -10.59 8.71
C GLY A 138 1.81 -11.53 9.27
N ARG A 139 1.64 -12.83 9.03
CA ARG A 139 2.63 -13.87 9.38
C ARG A 139 3.79 -13.94 8.38
N GLY A 140 3.58 -13.49 7.15
CA GLY A 140 4.56 -13.46 6.07
C GLY A 140 5.25 -12.11 5.92
N MET A 141 6.54 -12.14 5.59
CA MET A 141 7.29 -10.93 5.25
C MET A 141 6.99 -10.47 3.83
N MET A 142 6.73 -9.18 3.62
CA MET A 142 6.66 -8.61 2.27
C MET A 142 8.02 -8.68 1.55
N SER A 143 8.04 -8.52 0.22
CA SER A 143 9.31 -8.55 -0.54
C SER A 143 10.35 -7.54 -0.04
N PHE A 144 9.91 -6.34 0.38
CA PHE A 144 10.83 -5.30 0.83
C PHE A 144 11.49 -5.65 2.16
N GLU A 145 10.76 -6.34 3.03
CA GLU A 145 11.31 -6.88 4.26
C GLU A 145 12.37 -7.94 3.91
N LYS A 146 12.01 -8.99 3.18
CA LYS A 146 12.99 -10.02 2.77
C LYS A 146 14.24 -9.42 2.10
N ALA A 147 14.08 -8.41 1.26
CA ALA A 147 15.19 -7.73 0.59
C ALA A 147 16.08 -6.93 1.55
N CYS A 148 15.51 -6.27 2.58
CA CYS A 148 16.29 -5.56 3.59
C CYS A 148 17.18 -6.51 4.42
N LEU A 149 16.74 -7.76 4.62
CA LEU A 149 17.53 -8.80 5.30
C LEU A 149 18.52 -9.53 4.38
N GLY A 150 18.51 -9.23 3.08
CA GLY A 150 19.30 -9.96 2.08
C GLY A 150 18.81 -11.37 1.81
N TRP A 151 17.58 -11.72 2.21
CA TRP A 151 16.98 -13.03 1.94
C TRP A 151 16.40 -13.14 0.54
N MET A 152 16.20 -12.01 -0.13
CA MET A 152 15.88 -11.98 -1.55
C MET A 152 16.54 -10.80 -2.25
N THR A 153 16.60 -10.89 -3.57
CA THR A 153 17.00 -9.78 -4.45
C THR A 153 15.86 -9.45 -5.40
N TYR A 154 15.73 -8.18 -5.76
CA TYR A 154 14.73 -7.73 -6.72
C TYR A 154 15.18 -7.89 -8.16
N ASP A 155 14.24 -8.21 -9.04
CA ASP A 155 14.37 -7.97 -10.46
C ASP A 155 14.16 -6.47 -10.72
N VAL A 156 15.23 -5.76 -11.09
CA VAL A 156 15.15 -4.31 -11.31
C VAL A 156 14.60 -4.02 -12.69
N LEU A 157 13.47 -3.34 -12.76
CA LEU A 157 12.82 -2.96 -14.01
C LEU A 157 13.19 -1.53 -14.43
N ASP A 158 13.50 -1.37 -15.73
CA ASP A 158 13.73 -0.07 -16.35
C ASP A 158 12.39 0.64 -16.61
N MET A 159 12.07 1.65 -15.79
CA MET A 159 10.91 2.52 -15.93
C MET A 159 11.00 3.51 -17.10
N THR A 160 11.78 3.23 -18.15
CA THR A 160 11.79 4.04 -19.39
C THR A 160 11.29 3.25 -20.60
N ARG A 161 10.96 1.96 -20.40
CA ARG A 161 10.58 1.04 -21.48
C ARG A 161 9.33 0.27 -21.12
N ASP A 162 8.43 0.17 -22.10
CA ASP A 162 7.30 -0.72 -21.99
C ASP A 162 7.79 -2.17 -21.92
N THR A 163 7.30 -2.92 -20.93
CA THR A 163 7.74 -4.29 -20.70
C THR A 163 6.56 -5.19 -20.39
N ILE A 164 6.52 -6.38 -21.00
CA ILE A 164 5.61 -7.45 -20.62
C ILE A 164 6.43 -8.53 -19.93
N LEU A 165 6.01 -8.94 -18.73
CA LEU A 165 6.69 -9.96 -17.95
C LEU A 165 5.70 -10.75 -17.09
N THR A 166 6.09 -11.96 -16.70
CA THR A 166 5.30 -12.83 -15.83
C THR A 166 5.94 -12.90 -14.45
N LEU A 167 5.17 -12.53 -13.43
CA LEU A 167 5.50 -12.70 -12.03
C LEU A 167 4.99 -14.05 -11.54
N THR A 168 5.76 -14.66 -10.66
CA THR A 168 5.38 -15.86 -9.89
C THR A 168 4.97 -15.44 -8.48
N ASP A 169 4.31 -16.33 -7.75
CA ASP A 169 4.02 -16.14 -6.34
C ASP A 169 5.30 -15.83 -5.56
N TYR A 170 5.44 -14.59 -5.07
CA TYR A 170 6.73 -14.18 -4.48
C TYR A 170 6.99 -14.87 -3.15
N MET A 171 5.95 -15.26 -2.40
CA MET A 171 6.10 -15.91 -1.10
C MET A 171 6.86 -17.23 -1.23
N THR A 172 6.59 -17.99 -2.30
CA THR A 172 7.23 -19.28 -2.58
C THR A 172 8.46 -19.19 -3.50
N THR A 173 8.64 -18.10 -4.25
CA THR A 173 9.71 -17.98 -5.26
C THR A 173 10.75 -16.91 -4.99
N ASP A 174 10.52 -16.03 -4.01
CA ASP A 174 11.35 -14.86 -3.72
C ASP A 174 11.59 -13.94 -4.93
N ARG A 175 10.65 -13.94 -5.89
CA ARG A 175 10.70 -13.08 -7.09
C ARG A 175 9.71 -11.94 -6.99
N ALA A 176 10.22 -10.72 -6.92
CA ALA A 176 9.47 -9.48 -6.99
C ALA A 176 10.23 -8.46 -7.82
N LEU A 177 9.54 -7.40 -8.26
CA LEU A 177 10.16 -6.31 -9.01
C LEU A 177 10.51 -5.14 -8.11
N LEU A 178 11.59 -4.46 -8.45
CA LEU A 178 11.89 -3.11 -7.97
C LEU A 178 11.97 -2.17 -9.15
N MET A 179 11.30 -1.03 -9.05
CA MET A 179 11.19 -0.03 -10.10
C MET A 179 11.72 1.30 -9.55
N PRO A 180 12.99 1.63 -9.78
CA PRO A 180 13.58 2.89 -9.36
C PRO A 180 12.99 4.04 -10.14
N ILE A 181 12.70 5.15 -9.46
CA ILE A 181 12.00 6.27 -10.08
C ILE A 181 13.01 7.21 -10.74
N PRO A 182 12.92 7.44 -12.05
CA PRO A 182 13.84 8.32 -12.76
C PRO A 182 13.88 9.71 -12.13
N GLY A 183 15.09 10.19 -11.80
CA GLY A 183 15.29 11.50 -11.18
C GLY A 183 15.00 11.58 -9.68
N ALA A 184 14.48 10.51 -9.04
CA ALA A 184 14.11 10.50 -7.63
C ALA A 184 14.97 9.50 -6.84
N ARG A 185 16.12 9.97 -6.34
CA ARG A 185 17.02 9.13 -5.55
C ARG A 185 16.30 8.62 -4.29
N TYR A 186 16.43 7.33 -4.00
CA TYR A 186 15.82 6.64 -2.86
C TYR A 186 14.33 6.35 -2.96
N TYR A 187 13.70 6.65 -4.09
CA TYR A 187 12.28 6.36 -4.31
C TYR A 187 12.12 5.20 -5.29
N TYR A 188 11.28 4.25 -4.90
CA TYR A 188 11.05 3.02 -5.63
C TYR A 188 9.58 2.62 -5.54
N TYR A 189 9.13 1.88 -6.55
CA TYR A 189 8.02 0.95 -6.36
C TYR A 189 8.57 -0.47 -6.21
N ALA A 190 8.05 -1.23 -5.25
CA ALA A 190 8.19 -2.67 -5.24
C ALA A 190 6.86 -3.29 -5.67
N VAL A 191 6.93 -4.31 -6.52
CA VAL A 191 5.75 -5.02 -7.04
C VAL A 191 5.92 -6.50 -6.80
N GLU A 192 4.91 -7.10 -6.18
CA GLU A 192 4.90 -8.55 -5.95
C GLU A 192 3.53 -9.13 -6.29
N TRP A 193 3.57 -10.35 -6.84
CA TRP A 193 2.37 -11.15 -7.04
C TRP A 193 2.21 -12.09 -5.85
N ARG A 194 1.01 -12.11 -5.28
CA ARG A 194 0.62 -13.00 -4.19
C ARG A 194 -0.49 -13.90 -4.66
N ALA A 195 -0.18 -15.16 -4.92
CA ALA A 195 -1.19 -16.17 -5.21
C ALA A 195 -1.76 -16.80 -3.94
N LYS A 196 -1.18 -16.50 -2.76
CA LYS A 196 -1.52 -17.13 -1.47
C LYS A 196 -1.34 -18.66 -1.49
N ILE A 197 -0.25 -19.12 -2.12
CA ILE A 197 0.12 -20.54 -2.11
C ILE A 197 0.68 -20.92 -0.73
N ASP A 198 1.47 -20.02 -0.13
CA ASP A 198 2.06 -20.20 1.18
C ASP A 198 1.03 -19.94 2.31
N GLU A 199 1.03 -20.78 3.34
CA GLU A 199 0.08 -20.69 4.46
C GLU A 199 0.28 -19.44 5.35
N TYR A 200 1.46 -18.83 5.29
CA TYR A 200 1.81 -17.59 5.99
C TYR A 200 1.56 -16.35 5.14
N ASP A 201 1.14 -16.49 3.88
CA ASP A 201 0.69 -15.35 3.09
C ASP A 201 -0.68 -14.86 3.58
N ASP A 202 -0.65 -13.91 4.50
CA ASP A 202 -1.87 -13.33 5.06
C ASP A 202 -2.49 -12.22 4.21
N ALA A 203 -2.03 -12.04 2.96
CA ALA A 203 -2.64 -11.09 2.04
C ALA A 203 -4.16 -11.30 1.97
N PRO A 204 -4.97 -10.24 1.99
CA PRO A 204 -6.42 -10.36 2.09
C PRO A 204 -7.04 -11.19 0.95
N VAL A 205 -6.51 -10.99 -0.26
CA VAL A 205 -6.89 -11.72 -1.47
C VAL A 205 -5.67 -11.99 -2.35
N PRO A 206 -5.71 -13.02 -3.22
CA PRO A 206 -4.71 -13.17 -4.27
C PRO A 206 -4.73 -11.95 -5.19
N GLY A 207 -3.56 -11.43 -5.52
CA GLY A 207 -3.46 -10.19 -6.26
C GLY A 207 -2.04 -9.66 -6.40
N LEU A 208 -1.93 -8.62 -7.21
CA LEU A 208 -0.72 -7.86 -7.35
C LEU A 208 -0.75 -6.72 -6.31
N TYR A 209 0.31 -6.62 -5.53
CA TYR A 209 0.49 -5.60 -4.52
C TYR A 209 1.66 -4.69 -4.92
N ILE A 210 1.44 -3.38 -4.76
CA ILE A 210 2.40 -2.35 -5.14
C ILE A 210 2.72 -1.55 -3.90
N TYR A 211 4.02 -1.41 -3.60
CA TYR A 211 4.52 -0.66 -2.47
C TYR A 211 5.30 0.53 -2.95
N ARG A 212 4.95 1.70 -2.43
CA ARG A 212 5.70 2.92 -2.60
C ARG A 212 6.72 3.05 -1.47
N ILE A 213 8.00 3.04 -1.83
CA ILE A 213 9.11 2.97 -0.88
C ILE A 213 9.95 4.24 -0.98
N PHE A 214 10.21 4.85 0.17
CA PHE A 214 11.27 5.82 0.36
C PHE A 214 12.33 5.21 1.27
N ASN A 215 13.52 4.95 0.73
CA ASN A 215 14.60 4.23 1.42
C ASN A 215 15.88 5.09 1.47
N PRO A 216 15.93 6.15 2.29
CA PRO A 216 17.13 6.96 2.44
C PRO A 216 18.24 6.14 3.14
N PRO A 217 19.50 6.59 3.08
CA PRO A 217 20.63 5.91 3.74
C PRO A 217 20.49 5.84 5.27
N VAL A 218 19.63 6.68 5.86
CA VAL A 218 19.38 6.73 7.29
C VAL A 218 18.27 5.73 7.63
N ASN A 219 18.64 4.61 8.28
CA ASN A 219 17.75 3.47 8.51
C ASN A 219 16.43 3.82 9.22
N ARG A 220 16.40 4.84 10.08
CA ARG A 220 15.21 5.28 10.83
C ARG A 220 14.20 6.10 10.02
N GLN A 221 14.46 6.36 8.75
CA GLN A 221 13.62 7.22 7.91
C GLN A 221 13.00 6.47 6.72
N LYS A 222 13.09 5.14 6.70
CA LYS A 222 12.39 4.33 5.69
C LYS A 222 10.89 4.58 5.83
N ARG A 223 10.23 4.89 4.72
CA ARG A 223 8.77 5.04 4.67
C ARG A 223 8.24 4.12 3.60
N LEU A 224 7.13 3.46 3.93
CA LEU A 224 6.45 2.56 3.03
C LEU A 224 4.96 2.89 3.01
N THR A 225 4.38 2.91 1.81
CA THR A 225 2.92 3.04 1.61
C THR A 225 2.47 1.94 0.66
N VAL A 226 1.34 1.30 0.94
CA VAL A 226 0.72 0.35 0.02
C VAL A 226 -0.20 1.10 -0.94
N GLU A 227 -0.01 0.90 -2.24
CA GLU A 227 -0.91 1.41 -3.27
C GLU A 227 -2.05 0.41 -3.45
N SER A 228 -3.25 0.79 -3.00
CA SER A 228 -4.46 -0.03 -3.11
C SER A 228 -5.12 0.14 -4.48
N ALA A 229 -5.68 -0.93 -5.03
CA ALA A 229 -6.50 -0.89 -6.24
C ALA A 229 -7.84 -0.16 -6.04
N ASP A 230 -8.18 0.15 -4.80
CA ASP A 230 -9.30 1.01 -4.43
C ASP A 230 -8.89 2.49 -4.37
N GLY A 231 -7.59 2.77 -4.39
CA GLY A 231 -7.00 4.10 -4.30
C GLY A 231 -7.17 4.75 -2.93
N ARG A 232 -6.88 6.05 -2.87
CA ARG A 232 -6.89 6.86 -1.65
C ARG A 232 -8.05 7.85 -1.61
N TRP A 233 -8.61 8.00 -0.43
CA TRP A 233 -9.85 8.74 -0.20
C TRP A 233 -9.69 9.74 0.94
N ASP A 234 -10.39 10.85 0.84
CA ASP A 234 -10.83 11.56 2.03
C ASP A 234 -11.91 10.74 2.71
N TRP A 235 -11.91 10.73 4.04
CA TRP A 235 -12.82 9.94 4.85
C TRP A 235 -13.68 10.83 5.72
N THR A 236 -14.90 10.37 6.01
CA THR A 236 -15.80 10.98 6.98
C THR A 236 -16.42 9.88 7.84
N LEU A 237 -17.10 10.26 8.93
CA LEU A 237 -17.87 9.32 9.74
C LEU A 237 -19.32 9.30 9.26
N ASN A 238 -19.90 8.09 9.17
CA ASN A 238 -21.35 7.94 9.03
C ASN A 238 -22.07 8.10 10.38
N GLU A 239 -23.39 7.94 10.38
CA GLU A 239 -24.25 8.05 11.57
C GLU A 239 -23.88 7.08 12.72
N ASN A 240 -23.14 6.01 12.42
CA ASN A 240 -22.68 5.01 13.38
C ASN A 240 -21.21 5.19 13.79
N ASN A 241 -20.62 6.37 13.55
CA ASN A 241 -19.19 6.64 13.79
C ASN A 241 -18.23 5.68 13.06
N ARG A 242 -18.64 5.11 11.93
CA ARG A 242 -17.76 4.30 11.09
C ARG A 242 -17.19 5.13 9.95
N PRO A 243 -15.89 4.99 9.64
CA PRO A 243 -15.28 5.68 8.51
C PRO A 243 -15.88 5.19 7.18
N VAL A 244 -16.31 6.14 6.37
CA VAL A 244 -16.80 5.94 4.99
C VAL A 244 -16.07 6.89 4.05
N LYS A 245 -15.92 6.48 2.79
CA LYS A 245 -15.29 7.30 1.76
C LYS A 245 -16.12 8.56 1.52
N LEU A 246 -15.48 9.73 1.53
CA LEU A 246 -16.10 11.01 1.23
C LEU A 246 -15.90 11.38 -0.25
N ARG A 247 -14.62 11.47 -0.67
CA ARG A 247 -14.24 11.80 -2.06
C ARG A 247 -12.87 11.23 -2.39
N PRO A 248 -12.55 10.94 -3.66
CA PRO A 248 -11.21 10.56 -4.06
C PRO A 248 -10.21 11.65 -3.67
N ASN A 249 -9.13 11.29 -3.00
CA ASN A 249 -8.04 12.18 -2.69
C ASN A 249 -6.72 11.44 -2.92
N PRO A 250 -6.19 11.46 -4.17
CA PRO A 250 -4.91 10.85 -4.44
C PRO A 250 -3.85 11.33 -3.47
N LEU A 251 -3.70 12.65 -3.41
CA LEU A 251 -2.53 13.31 -2.87
C LEU A 251 -2.41 13.12 -1.35
N GLY A 252 -3.48 13.44 -0.63
CA GLY A 252 -3.50 13.46 0.83
C GLY A 252 -4.39 12.40 1.48
N GLY A 253 -5.14 11.63 0.69
CA GLY A 253 -6.10 10.66 1.21
C GLY A 253 -5.42 9.45 1.83
N ARG A 254 -6.24 8.52 2.31
CA ARG A 254 -5.81 7.22 2.85
C ARG A 254 -6.51 6.09 2.11
N SER A 255 -5.84 4.97 1.90
CA SER A 255 -6.51 3.72 1.50
C SER A 255 -7.10 3.02 2.71
N LYS A 256 -7.90 1.96 2.49
CA LYS A 256 -8.42 1.11 3.57
C LYS A 256 -7.34 0.35 4.33
N LEU A 257 -6.20 0.13 3.67
CA LEU A 257 -5.02 -0.51 4.25
C LEU A 257 -4.22 0.45 5.15
N GLU A 258 -4.63 1.70 5.32
CA GLU A 258 -3.96 2.72 6.14
C GLU A 258 -4.83 3.17 7.34
N VAL A 259 -4.19 3.73 8.38
CA VAL A 259 -4.92 4.39 9.48
C VAL A 259 -5.60 5.64 8.92
N ILE A 260 -6.90 5.74 9.14
CA ILE A 260 -7.71 6.88 8.71
C ILE A 260 -7.75 7.91 9.85
N LYS A 261 -7.36 9.15 9.56
CA LYS A 261 -7.45 10.25 10.53
C LYS A 261 -8.65 11.15 10.20
N ILE A 262 -9.60 11.26 11.12
CA ILE A 262 -10.76 12.16 11.01
C ILE A 262 -10.82 12.96 12.30
N ASN A 263 -10.68 14.30 12.22
CA ASN A 263 -10.66 15.20 13.37
C ASN A 263 -9.65 14.77 14.45
N ASP A 264 -8.40 14.51 14.04
CA ASP A 264 -7.28 14.04 14.88
C ASP A 264 -7.47 12.70 15.62
N LYS A 265 -8.59 12.01 15.38
CA LYS A 265 -8.82 10.65 15.88
C LYS A 265 -8.49 9.63 14.81
N GLU A 266 -7.96 8.49 15.25
CA GLU A 266 -7.58 7.37 14.40
C GLU A 266 -8.75 6.38 14.28
N TYR A 267 -9.04 5.99 13.04
CA TYR A 267 -10.09 5.05 12.67
C TYR A 267 -9.54 3.99 11.74
N PHE A 268 -10.25 2.87 11.67
CA PHE A 268 -10.00 1.78 10.75
C PHE A 268 -11.22 1.56 9.87
N ALA A 269 -11.01 1.47 8.56
CA ALA A 269 -12.07 1.13 7.62
C ALA A 269 -12.63 -0.28 7.90
N ASP A 270 -13.91 -0.49 7.58
CA ASP A 270 -14.43 -1.84 7.45
C ASP A 270 -13.62 -2.56 6.36
N GLY A 271 -13.05 -3.72 6.71
CA GLY A 271 -12.10 -4.41 5.83
C GLY A 271 -10.69 -3.79 5.84
N ASN A 272 -10.26 -3.09 6.89
CA ASN A 272 -8.87 -2.63 7.03
C ASN A 272 -7.83 -3.76 7.12
N TRP A 273 -8.29 -4.99 7.36
CA TRP A 273 -7.53 -6.23 7.20
C TRP A 273 -7.56 -6.76 5.76
N GLY A 274 -7.99 -5.87 4.86
CA GLY A 274 -8.19 -5.95 3.44
C GLY A 274 -9.52 -6.50 2.95
N ASP A 275 -9.86 -6.10 1.73
CA ASP A 275 -10.98 -6.61 0.94
C ASP A 275 -10.54 -6.99 -0.49
N GLU A 276 -11.45 -7.56 -1.29
CA GLU A 276 -11.15 -7.95 -2.68
C GLU A 276 -10.85 -6.77 -3.62
N GLN A 277 -11.09 -5.55 -3.17
CA GLN A 277 -10.91 -4.32 -3.93
C GLN A 277 -9.54 -3.68 -3.65
N ASP A 278 -8.84 -4.12 -2.61
CA ASP A 278 -7.55 -3.57 -2.21
C ASP A 278 -6.39 -4.03 -3.08
N ALA A 279 -6.46 -5.25 -3.63
CA ALA A 279 -5.42 -5.79 -4.51
C ALA A 279 -5.74 -5.57 -5.99
N PHE A 280 -4.70 -5.45 -6.82
CA PHE A 280 -4.89 -5.43 -8.27
C PHE A 280 -5.15 -6.87 -8.75
N THR A 281 -6.25 -7.05 -9.48
CA THR A 281 -6.73 -8.34 -10.00
C THR A 281 -7.24 -8.17 -11.43
N LEU A 282 -7.69 -9.22 -12.11
CA LEU A 282 -8.34 -9.06 -13.42
C LEU A 282 -9.62 -8.20 -13.37
N LYS A 283 -10.26 -8.03 -12.20
CA LYS A 283 -11.39 -7.11 -12.02
C LYS A 283 -10.94 -5.64 -11.95
N ARG A 284 -9.71 -5.40 -11.49
CA ARG A 284 -9.05 -4.09 -11.37
C ARG A 284 -7.61 -4.19 -11.87
N PRO A 285 -7.41 -4.39 -13.18
CA PRO A 285 -6.11 -4.80 -13.69
C PRO A 285 -5.13 -3.65 -13.78
N LEU A 286 -5.61 -2.40 -13.77
CA LEU A 286 -4.81 -1.22 -14.08
C LEU A 286 -4.44 -0.46 -12.80
N TRP A 287 -3.14 -0.39 -12.53
CA TRP A 287 -2.56 0.67 -11.73
C TRP A 287 -2.05 1.79 -12.65
N SER A 288 -2.54 3.00 -12.43
CA SER A 288 -2.13 4.18 -13.18
C SER A 288 -2.26 5.42 -12.31
N PHE A 289 -1.41 6.42 -12.57
CA PHE A 289 -1.51 7.76 -11.97
C PHE A 289 -2.93 8.34 -12.07
N TYR A 290 -3.61 8.01 -13.16
CA TYR A 290 -4.90 8.54 -13.51
C TYR A 290 -6.07 7.70 -12.96
N GLY A 291 -5.96 6.37 -13.00
CA GLY A 291 -7.06 5.44 -12.71
C GLY A 291 -7.31 5.16 -11.23
N ASN A 292 -6.27 5.28 -10.40
CA ASN A 292 -6.43 5.26 -8.95
C ASN A 292 -6.24 6.68 -8.44
N PRO A 293 -7.00 7.13 -7.43
CA PRO A 293 -6.60 8.28 -6.67
C PRO A 293 -5.31 7.92 -5.91
N THR A 294 -4.17 7.99 -6.58
CA THR A 294 -2.82 7.80 -6.06
C THR A 294 -1.88 8.78 -6.79
N PRO A 295 -1.17 9.71 -6.12
CA PRO A 295 -0.07 10.42 -6.75
C PRO A 295 1.00 9.40 -7.06
N ASP A 296 1.77 9.69 -8.10
CA ASP A 296 3.05 9.07 -8.32
C ASP A 296 3.87 9.17 -7.00
N PHE A 297 4.18 10.37 -6.49
CA PHE A 297 4.72 10.61 -5.13
C PHE A 297 4.23 11.95 -4.58
N ILE A 298 4.05 12.07 -3.25
CA ILE A 298 4.13 13.36 -2.55
C ILE A 298 5.12 13.20 -1.41
N PHE A 299 6.15 14.04 -1.41
CA PHE A 299 7.03 14.22 -0.25
C PHE A 299 7.38 15.70 -0.12
N ASP A 300 7.28 16.25 1.08
CA ASP A 300 7.59 17.66 1.40
C ASP A 300 6.93 18.73 0.49
N GLY A 301 5.82 18.37 -0.16
CA GLY A 301 5.05 19.27 -1.04
C GLY A 301 5.27 19.07 -2.54
N ASP A 302 6.25 18.28 -2.96
CA ASP A 302 6.54 18.05 -4.39
C ASP A 302 5.93 16.75 -4.90
N THR A 303 5.25 16.85 -6.05
CA THR A 303 4.67 15.71 -6.78
C THR A 303 5.57 15.33 -7.95
N ILE A 304 6.17 14.14 -7.92
CA ILE A 304 6.97 13.62 -9.04
C ILE A 304 6.02 12.88 -9.97
N HIS A 305 5.86 13.31 -11.23
CA HIS A 305 4.97 12.64 -12.17
C HIS A 305 5.75 11.69 -13.10
N THR A 306 5.49 10.38 -13.01
CA THR A 306 6.24 9.36 -13.78
C THR A 306 5.56 8.95 -15.07
N GLN A 307 4.25 9.25 -15.22
CA GLN A 307 3.39 8.75 -16.32
C GLN A 307 3.45 7.23 -16.51
N PHE A 308 3.91 6.51 -15.48
CA PHE A 308 4.11 5.08 -15.51
C PHE A 308 2.81 4.38 -15.11
N ASN A 309 2.52 3.28 -15.79
CA ASN A 309 1.33 2.48 -15.55
C ASN A 309 1.70 1.00 -15.54
N LEU A 310 0.89 0.22 -14.83
CA LEU A 310 0.99 -1.23 -14.77
C LEU A 310 -0.40 -1.83 -15.02
N GLN A 311 -0.49 -2.80 -15.93
CA GLN A 311 -1.71 -3.53 -16.21
C GLN A 311 -1.51 -5.04 -16.08
N ILE A 312 -2.39 -5.72 -15.35
CA ILE A 312 -2.49 -7.19 -15.36
C ILE A 312 -3.14 -7.62 -16.67
N ILE A 313 -2.45 -8.47 -17.43
CA ILE A 313 -2.92 -9.03 -18.70
C ILE A 313 -3.61 -10.38 -18.49
N SER A 314 -3.00 -11.25 -17.69
CA SER A 314 -3.51 -12.58 -17.40
C SER A 314 -3.03 -13.07 -16.04
N VAL A 315 -3.78 -13.99 -15.45
CA VAL A 315 -3.50 -14.61 -14.15
C VAL A 315 -3.74 -16.11 -14.24
N THR A 316 -2.88 -16.88 -13.59
CA THR A 316 -3.08 -18.31 -13.27
C THR A 316 -3.10 -18.48 -11.75
N ASP A 317 -3.26 -19.72 -11.27
CA ASP A 317 -3.22 -20.01 -9.83
C ASP A 317 -1.88 -19.68 -9.16
N SER A 318 -0.80 -19.46 -9.92
CA SER A 318 0.54 -19.21 -9.38
C SER A 318 1.30 -18.06 -10.03
N THR A 319 0.76 -17.46 -11.09
CA THR A 319 1.45 -16.42 -11.85
C THR A 319 0.52 -15.29 -12.28
N ALA A 320 1.09 -14.11 -12.49
CA ALA A 320 0.43 -12.99 -13.14
C ALA A 320 1.32 -12.39 -14.23
N THR A 321 0.80 -12.28 -15.44
CA THR A 321 1.48 -11.56 -16.52
C THR A 321 1.05 -10.10 -16.47
N ILE A 322 2.01 -9.20 -16.39
CA ILE A 322 1.79 -7.76 -16.34
C ILE A 322 2.42 -7.07 -17.55
N LYS A 323 1.84 -5.94 -17.95
CA LYS A 323 2.39 -4.96 -18.88
C LYS A 323 2.68 -3.69 -18.12
N THR A 324 3.90 -3.20 -18.23
CA THR A 324 4.28 -1.85 -17.82
C THR A 324 4.36 -0.97 -19.05
N PHE A 325 3.90 0.28 -18.95
CA PHE A 325 3.91 1.17 -20.10
C PHE A 325 3.83 2.65 -19.70
N HIS A 326 4.27 3.51 -20.62
CA HIS A 326 4.36 4.95 -20.43
C HIS A 326 3.26 5.69 -21.21
N GLY A 327 2.73 6.74 -20.60
CA GLY A 327 1.73 7.61 -21.22
C GLY A 327 0.33 7.43 -20.67
N ALA A 328 -0.65 8.03 -21.33
CA ALA A 328 -2.04 7.92 -20.95
C ALA A 328 -2.49 6.44 -20.99
N PRO A 329 -3.11 5.90 -19.92
CA PRO A 329 -3.61 4.52 -19.91
C PRO A 329 -4.53 4.26 -21.10
N ALA A 330 -4.62 3.02 -21.59
CA ALA A 330 -5.52 2.65 -22.70
C ALA A 330 -7.01 2.96 -22.45
N VAL A 331 -7.39 3.35 -21.23
CA VAL A 331 -8.68 3.99 -20.91
C VAL A 331 -8.88 5.30 -21.71
N LEU A 332 -7.77 5.98 -22.00
CA LEU A 332 -7.60 7.14 -22.89
C LEU A 332 -7.22 6.75 -24.33
N SER A 333 -7.00 5.47 -24.64
CA SER A 333 -6.92 5.00 -26.02
C SER A 333 -8.29 4.47 -26.43
N VAL A 334 -8.57 4.54 -27.72
CA VAL A 334 -9.77 3.93 -28.25
C VAL A 334 -9.54 2.40 -28.31
N PRO A 335 -10.54 1.54 -28.03
CA PRO A 335 -10.38 0.09 -28.15
C PRO A 335 -9.79 -0.29 -29.52
N ASP A 336 -8.81 -1.18 -29.57
CA ASP A 336 -8.09 -1.61 -30.80
C ASP A 336 -9.02 -2.17 -31.91
N ASN A 337 -10.29 -2.44 -31.59
CA ASN A 337 -11.33 -2.78 -32.57
C ASN A 337 -11.93 -1.55 -33.30
N ALA A 338 -11.31 -0.37 -33.21
CA ALA A 338 -11.73 0.85 -33.91
C ALA A 338 -11.51 0.82 -35.43
N ALA A 339 -10.94 -0.25 -35.97
CA ALA A 339 -10.58 -0.36 -37.39
C ALA A 339 -11.76 -0.24 -38.38
N ALA A 340 -13.01 -0.14 -37.92
CA ALA A 340 -14.16 0.19 -38.76
C ALA A 340 -15.08 1.23 -38.09
N GLY A 341 -14.81 2.52 -38.32
CA GLY A 341 -15.78 3.60 -38.10
C GLY A 341 -15.47 4.55 -36.94
N PHE A 342 -16.49 4.88 -36.16
CA PHE A 342 -16.43 5.84 -35.07
C PHE A 342 -16.45 5.18 -33.69
N SER A 343 -15.56 5.60 -32.81
CA SER A 343 -15.48 5.08 -31.44
C SER A 343 -15.07 6.16 -30.44
N VAL A 344 -15.55 5.97 -29.21
CA VAL A 344 -15.32 6.87 -28.07
C VAL A 344 -14.80 5.99 -26.94
N GLY A 345 -13.65 6.35 -26.38
CA GLY A 345 -13.12 5.66 -25.20
C GLY A 345 -13.79 6.14 -23.92
N THR A 346 -13.16 5.87 -22.78
CA THR A 346 -13.77 6.19 -21.48
C THR A 346 -13.43 7.61 -21.07
N ALA A 347 -14.41 8.35 -20.54
CA ALA A 347 -14.20 9.69 -20.03
C ALA A 347 -13.25 9.71 -18.83
N TYR A 348 -12.33 10.66 -18.79
CA TYR A 348 -11.28 10.73 -17.76
C TYR A 348 -10.85 12.18 -17.42
N PRO A 349 -10.71 12.59 -16.14
CA PRO A 349 -11.03 11.82 -14.94
C PRO A 349 -12.52 11.56 -14.80
N ASN A 350 -12.87 10.40 -14.25
CA ASN A 350 -14.25 10.01 -13.96
C ASN A 350 -14.27 9.13 -12.69
N PRO A 351 -14.61 9.70 -11.51
CA PRO A 351 -15.21 11.01 -11.33
C PRO A 351 -14.26 12.20 -11.60
N ALA A 352 -14.80 13.26 -12.18
CA ALA A 352 -14.15 14.56 -12.29
C ALA A 352 -14.21 15.28 -10.93
N SER A 353 -13.09 15.85 -10.49
CA SER A 353 -12.95 16.39 -9.13
C SER A 353 -12.93 17.92 -9.05
N SER A 354 -12.76 18.64 -10.16
CA SER A 354 -12.58 20.10 -10.17
C SER A 354 -13.31 20.77 -11.32
N GLU A 355 -13.91 21.94 -11.05
CA GLU A 355 -14.52 22.83 -12.07
C GLU A 355 -13.50 23.38 -13.08
N GLN A 356 -12.22 23.29 -12.76
CA GLN A 356 -11.15 23.81 -13.61
C GLN A 356 -10.43 22.69 -14.38
N GLN A 357 -10.64 21.43 -14.00
CA GLN A 357 -10.01 20.29 -14.64
C GLN A 357 -10.91 19.72 -15.74
N PRO A 358 -10.43 19.63 -17.00
CA PRO A 358 -11.20 19.05 -18.08
C PRO A 358 -11.29 17.53 -17.95
N VAL A 359 -12.49 16.99 -18.17
CA VAL A 359 -12.73 15.59 -18.52
C VAL A 359 -12.41 15.41 -20.00
N THR A 360 -11.44 14.56 -20.28
CA THR A 360 -10.99 14.16 -21.60
C THR A 360 -11.72 12.89 -22.04
N LEU A 361 -12.29 12.93 -23.23
CA LEU A 361 -12.86 11.78 -23.91
C LEU A 361 -12.05 11.52 -25.18
N PRO A 362 -11.32 10.41 -25.25
CA PRO A 362 -10.62 10.04 -26.47
C PRO A 362 -11.65 9.59 -27.52
N ILE A 363 -11.40 9.97 -28.76
CA ILE A 363 -12.21 9.57 -29.90
C ILE A 363 -11.32 9.10 -31.05
N HIS A 364 -11.85 8.19 -31.84
CA HIS A 364 -11.25 7.77 -33.10
C HIS A 364 -12.30 7.88 -34.18
N VAL A 365 -11.89 8.40 -35.33
CA VAL A 365 -12.70 8.49 -36.53
C VAL A 365 -11.93 7.84 -37.68
N ALA A 366 -12.47 6.78 -38.25
CA ALA A 366 -11.82 6.06 -39.35
C ALA A 366 -11.90 6.81 -40.69
N GLU A 367 -12.91 7.66 -40.86
CA GLU A 367 -13.13 8.48 -42.05
C GLU A 367 -13.36 9.94 -41.66
N PRO A 368 -13.03 10.91 -42.53
CA PRO A 368 -13.31 12.32 -42.28
C PRO A 368 -14.81 12.64 -42.16
N GLY A 369 -15.21 13.51 -41.23
CA GLY A 369 -16.63 13.81 -41.00
C GLY A 369 -16.91 14.81 -39.88
N VAL A 370 -18.19 15.06 -39.63
CA VAL A 370 -18.65 16.02 -38.61
C VAL A 370 -18.92 15.29 -37.30
N LEU A 371 -18.28 15.77 -36.23
CA LEU A 371 -18.52 15.28 -34.87
C LEU A 371 -19.30 16.31 -34.06
N VAL A 372 -20.38 15.85 -33.44
CA VAL A 372 -21.18 16.63 -32.49
C VAL A 372 -21.12 15.97 -31.12
N PHE A 373 -20.55 16.67 -30.15
CA PHE A 373 -20.48 16.23 -28.76
C PHE A 373 -21.45 17.02 -27.90
N ARG A 374 -22.28 16.31 -27.12
CA ARG A 374 -23.29 16.88 -26.24
C ARG A 374 -23.18 16.27 -24.85
N VAL A 375 -23.40 17.08 -23.82
CA VAL A 375 -23.47 16.66 -22.42
C VAL A 375 -24.84 17.04 -21.85
N PHE A 376 -25.47 16.11 -21.13
CA PHE A 376 -26.80 16.21 -20.55
C PHE A 376 -26.76 15.94 -19.04
N ASP A 377 -27.66 16.57 -18.29
CA ASP A 377 -27.93 16.19 -16.89
C ASP A 377 -28.85 14.95 -16.81
N THR A 378 -29.14 14.47 -15.59
CA THR A 378 -30.02 13.32 -15.35
C THR A 378 -31.48 13.52 -15.76
N ARG A 379 -31.90 14.76 -16.05
CA ARG A 379 -33.24 15.09 -16.55
C ARG A 379 -33.27 15.20 -18.08
N GLY A 380 -32.16 14.93 -18.75
CA GLY A 380 -32.02 15.10 -20.19
C GLY A 380 -31.88 16.56 -20.64
N LYS A 381 -31.61 17.50 -19.73
CA LYS A 381 -31.34 18.90 -20.10
C LYS A 381 -29.96 18.99 -20.71
N LEU A 382 -29.85 19.59 -21.90
CA LEU A 382 -28.56 19.88 -22.54
C LEU A 382 -27.77 20.90 -21.70
N ILE A 383 -26.56 20.51 -21.30
CA ILE A 383 -25.63 21.29 -20.49
C ILE A 383 -24.56 21.94 -21.37
N LYS A 384 -24.00 21.17 -22.31
CA LYS A 384 -22.95 21.64 -23.21
C LYS A 384 -23.11 21.00 -24.58
N GLN A 385 -22.82 21.77 -25.62
CA GLN A 385 -22.61 21.26 -26.97
C GLN A 385 -21.28 21.79 -27.49
N LYS A 386 -20.50 20.89 -28.09
CA LYS A 386 -19.31 21.22 -28.88
C LYS A 386 -19.48 20.54 -30.24
N SER A 387 -19.63 21.36 -31.27
CA SER A 387 -19.59 20.92 -32.67
C SER A 387 -18.30 21.44 -33.27
N ALA A 388 -17.47 20.56 -33.81
CA ALA A 388 -16.42 21.00 -34.72
C ALA A 388 -16.96 20.88 -36.15
N PRO A 389 -16.56 21.77 -37.05
CA PRO A 389 -17.08 21.76 -38.42
C PRO A 389 -16.66 20.49 -39.18
N TYR A 390 -15.50 19.90 -38.87
CA TYR A 390 -14.98 18.71 -39.54
C TYR A 390 -13.77 18.12 -38.78
N TYR A 391 -13.66 16.79 -38.73
CA TYR A 391 -12.48 16.04 -38.26
C TYR A 391 -11.97 15.17 -39.41
N SER A 392 -10.65 15.13 -39.64
CA SER A 392 -10.02 14.14 -40.53
C SER A 392 -9.97 12.76 -39.87
N ALA A 393 -9.68 11.70 -40.62
CA ALA A 393 -9.43 10.39 -40.02
C ALA A 393 -8.27 10.45 -39.01
N GLY A 394 -8.41 9.81 -37.84
CA GLY A 394 -7.41 9.80 -36.78
C GLY A 394 -7.99 9.81 -35.36
N GLU A 395 -7.10 10.01 -34.39
CA GLU A 395 -7.44 10.08 -32.97
C GLU A 395 -7.47 11.53 -32.47
N TYR A 396 -8.44 11.84 -31.61
CA TYR A 396 -8.60 13.17 -31.03
C TYR A 396 -9.04 13.09 -29.57
N ASN A 397 -8.95 14.22 -28.88
CA ASN A 397 -9.41 14.38 -27.50
C ASN A 397 -10.49 15.46 -27.42
N ILE A 398 -11.66 15.09 -26.90
CA ILE A 398 -12.70 16.05 -26.55
C ILE A 398 -12.56 16.39 -25.08
N HIS A 399 -12.41 17.67 -24.77
CA HIS A 399 -12.40 18.17 -23.41
C HIS A 399 -13.76 18.74 -23.02
N TRP A 400 -14.28 18.31 -21.88
CA TRP A 400 -15.43 18.87 -21.18
C TRP A 400 -15.04 19.29 -19.77
N THR A 401 -15.16 20.57 -19.47
CA THR A 401 -14.91 21.09 -18.12
C THR A 401 -16.25 21.28 -17.40
N PRO A 402 -16.44 20.75 -16.17
CA PRO A 402 -17.69 20.88 -15.41
C PRO A 402 -17.80 22.27 -14.75
N HIS A 403 -17.54 23.34 -15.51
CA HIS A 403 -17.57 24.70 -15.02
C HIS A 403 -19.03 25.20 -14.90
N GLY A 404 -19.42 25.61 -13.69
CA GLY A 404 -20.74 26.16 -13.41
C GLY A 404 -21.89 25.14 -13.48
N VAL A 405 -21.59 23.85 -13.30
CA VAL A 405 -22.59 22.77 -13.26
C VAL A 405 -22.59 22.12 -11.87
N PRO A 406 -23.74 21.69 -11.31
CA PRO A 406 -23.78 21.05 -9.99
C PRO A 406 -23.01 19.72 -9.95
N ALA A 407 -22.57 19.31 -8.75
CA ALA A 407 -22.12 17.92 -8.54
C ALA A 407 -23.20 16.93 -9.00
N GLY A 408 -22.81 15.84 -9.66
CA GLY A 408 -23.77 14.82 -10.08
C GLY A 408 -23.33 13.96 -11.26
N LEU A 409 -24.26 13.12 -11.72
CA LEU A 409 -24.10 12.27 -12.88
C LEU A 409 -24.51 13.03 -14.15
N TYR A 410 -23.66 12.95 -15.17
CA TYR A 410 -23.87 13.52 -16.49
C TYR A 410 -23.79 12.42 -17.55
N PHE A 411 -24.50 12.62 -18.65
CA PHE A 411 -24.47 11.73 -19.81
C PHE A 411 -23.90 12.48 -21.00
N PHE A 412 -23.01 11.86 -21.75
CA PHE A 412 -22.57 12.42 -23.03
C PHE A 412 -23.17 11.63 -24.20
N VAL A 413 -23.38 12.35 -25.30
CA VAL A 413 -23.69 11.79 -26.63
C VAL A 413 -22.69 12.37 -27.60
N ALA A 414 -21.91 11.50 -28.23
CA ALA A 414 -21.03 11.86 -29.33
C ALA A 414 -21.62 11.29 -30.62
N THR A 415 -21.86 12.13 -31.62
CA THR A 415 -22.47 11.76 -32.90
C THR A 415 -21.48 12.03 -34.02
N PHE A 416 -21.23 11.04 -34.87
CA PHE A 416 -20.38 11.14 -36.04
C PHE A 416 -21.09 10.54 -37.26
N GLY A 417 -21.51 11.38 -38.21
CA GLY A 417 -22.38 10.93 -39.30
C GLY A 417 -23.72 10.37 -38.77
N ALA A 418 -24.04 9.13 -39.14
CA ALA A 418 -25.23 8.41 -38.65
C ALA A 418 -25.00 7.68 -37.32
N GLU A 419 -23.74 7.55 -36.87
CA GLU A 419 -23.40 6.84 -35.66
C GLU A 419 -23.48 7.72 -34.43
N HIS A 420 -23.84 7.12 -33.30
CA HIS A 420 -23.75 7.76 -32.00
C HIS A 420 -23.16 6.82 -30.95
N ARG A 421 -22.50 7.41 -29.96
CA ARG A 421 -21.96 6.74 -28.77
C ARG A 421 -22.36 7.53 -27.54
N THR A 422 -22.69 6.81 -26.48
CA THR A 422 -23.12 7.37 -25.19
C THR A 422 -22.20 6.91 -24.08
N GLY A 423 -22.05 7.73 -23.05
CA GLY A 423 -21.41 7.31 -21.82
C GLY A 423 -21.74 8.24 -20.67
N LYS A 424 -21.16 7.96 -19.51
CA LYS A 424 -21.44 8.67 -18.25
C LYS A 424 -20.21 9.38 -17.73
N ILE A 425 -20.41 10.55 -17.13
CA ILE A 425 -19.38 11.33 -16.43
C ILE A 425 -19.94 11.65 -15.05
N LEU A 426 -19.25 11.23 -14.00
CA LEU A 426 -19.55 11.59 -12.63
C LEU A 426 -18.72 12.83 -12.27
N TYR A 427 -19.35 13.88 -11.77
CA TYR A 427 -18.66 15.08 -11.30
C TYR A 427 -18.89 15.26 -9.80
N LEU A 428 -17.79 15.30 -9.04
CA LEU A 428 -17.76 15.43 -7.59
C LEU A 428 -16.75 16.55 -7.23
N PRO A 429 -17.20 17.83 -7.15
CA PRO A 429 -16.31 18.93 -6.78
C PRO A 429 -15.60 18.64 -5.46
N THR A 430 -14.30 18.84 -5.43
CA THR A 430 -13.62 19.08 -4.17
C THR A 430 -14.15 20.40 -3.64
N SER A 431 -15.05 20.35 -2.65
CA SER A 431 -15.44 21.53 -1.87
C SER A 431 -14.18 22.32 -1.50
N GLY A 432 -14.06 23.53 -2.06
CA GLY A 432 -13.19 24.55 -1.53
C GLY A 432 -13.58 24.77 -0.07
N SER A 433 -12.60 24.85 0.80
CA SER A 433 -12.79 25.09 2.23
C SER A 433 -13.76 26.25 2.46
N LEU A 434 -14.97 25.93 2.91
CA LEU A 434 -15.83 26.87 3.65
C LEU A 434 -15.34 27.03 5.10
N LEU A 435 -14.01 27.00 5.31
CA LEU A 435 -13.36 27.44 6.54
C LEU A 435 -12.97 28.91 6.34
N ASN A 436 -13.98 29.77 6.33
CA ASN A 436 -13.88 31.20 6.61
C ASN A 436 -15.31 31.69 6.86
N ASN A 437 -15.78 31.42 8.08
CA ASN A 437 -16.62 32.31 8.90
C ASN A 437 -16.66 31.76 10.33
#